data_AF-A0A4Y8YVL6-F1
#
_entry.id   AF-A0A4Y8YVL6-F1
#
_cell.length_a   1.000
_cell.length_b   1.000
_cell.length_c   1.000
_cell.angle_alpha   90.00
_cell.angle_beta   90.00
_cell.angle_gamma   90.00
#
_symmetry.space_group_name_H-M   'P 1'
#
loop_
_entity.id
_entity.type
_entity.pdbx_description
1 polymer ?
#
loop_
_entity_poly.entity_id
_entity_poly.type
_entity_poly.pdbx_seq_one_letter_code
_entity_poly.pdbx_strand_id
1 'polypeptide(L)'
;MTVQIDSLAAGTSNAENAIADVDQLFDEVSTLDANILDAIERRTRLARTLAAVTPAATVSDTTADPYADLGNDGRVFSRMLSRLAQIAR
;
A
#
# COMPACT_ATOMS: atom_id res chain seq x y z
N MET A 1 0.60 16.86 54.32
CA MET A 1 -0.30 16.64 53.18
C MET A 1 0.57 16.56 51.93
N THR A 2 1.00 15.36 51.56
CA THR A 2 1.95 15.08 50.48
C THR A 2 1.17 14.92 49.18
N VAL A 3 1.46 15.76 48.20
CA VAL A 3 0.75 15.80 46.91
C VAL A 3 1.18 14.59 46.08
N GLN A 4 0.18 13.89 45.53
CA GLN A 4 0.29 12.67 44.71
C GLN A 4 1.22 12.88 43.50
N ILE A 5 2.41 12.29 43.55
CA ILE A 5 3.32 12.16 42.39
C ILE A 5 2.98 10.92 41.55
N ASP A 6 2.24 9.97 42.12
CA ASP A 6 1.89 8.69 41.46
C ASP A 6 0.95 8.85 40.26
N SER A 7 0.22 9.97 40.16
CA SER A 7 -0.66 10.25 39.03
C SER A 7 0.09 10.77 37.79
N LEU A 8 1.29 11.32 37.94
CA LEU A 8 2.06 11.89 36.83
C LEU A 8 2.85 10.80 36.11
N ALA A 9 3.39 9.83 36.85
CA ALA A 9 4.15 8.72 36.30
C ALA A 9 3.31 7.78 35.41
N ALA A 10 2.05 7.53 35.77
CA ALA A 10 1.13 6.71 34.99
C ALA A 10 0.67 7.37 33.66
N GLY A 11 0.62 8.71 33.63
CA GLY A 11 0.34 9.46 32.39
C GLY A 11 1.50 9.44 31.41
N THR A 12 2.73 9.52 31.92
CA THR A 12 3.96 9.45 31.10
C THR A 12 4.19 8.07 30.51
N SER A 13 3.99 6.99 31.28
CA SER A 13 4.17 5.61 30.77
C SER A 13 3.18 5.26 29.64
N ASN A 14 1.95 5.76 29.71
CA ASN A 14 0.95 5.50 28.67
C ASN A 14 1.23 6.29 27.39
N ALA A 15 1.77 7.51 27.50
CA ALA A 15 2.18 8.29 26.35
C ALA A 15 3.43 7.71 25.67
N GLU A 16 4.43 7.25 26.43
CA GLU A 16 5.63 6.60 25.90
C GLU A 16 5.31 5.29 25.17
N ASN A 17 4.41 4.46 25.73
CA ASN A 17 3.93 3.25 25.06
C ASN A 17 3.16 3.57 23.76
N ALA A 18 2.29 4.58 23.78
CA ALA A 18 1.55 4.99 22.58
C ALA A 18 2.49 5.55 21.48
N ILE A 19 3.60 6.21 21.85
CA ILE A 19 4.61 6.68 20.89
C ILE A 19 5.37 5.49 20.29
N ALA A 20 5.77 4.52 21.12
CA ALA A 20 6.45 3.31 20.64
C ALA A 20 5.56 2.48 19.68
N ASP A 21 4.26 2.40 19.95
CA ASP A 21 3.29 1.74 19.08
C ASP A 21 3.15 2.46 17.73
N VAL A 22 3.22 3.79 17.72
CA VAL A 22 3.16 4.61 16.49
C VAL A 22 4.43 4.45 15.65
N ASP A 23 5.61 4.45 16.28
CA ASP A 23 6.87 4.21 15.58
C ASP A 23 6.89 2.83 14.92
N GLN A 24 6.38 1.80 15.62
CA GLN A 24 6.22 0.47 15.06
C GLN A 24 5.28 0.45 13.84
N LEU A 25 4.15 1.17 13.90
CA LEU A 25 3.23 1.28 12.76
C LEU A 25 3.87 2.00 11.56
N PHE A 26 4.73 2.99 11.80
CA PHE A 26 5.48 3.64 10.72
C PHE A 26 6.45 2.69 10.03
N ASP A 27 7.20 1.89 10.80
CA ASP A 27 8.10 0.88 10.25
C ASP A 27 7.33 -0.20 9.47
N GLU A 28 6.17 -0.60 9.96
CA GLU A 28 5.28 -1.55 9.28
C GLU A 28 4.76 -0.98 7.96
N VAL A 29 4.25 0.26 7.95
CA VAL A 29 3.79 0.94 6.73
C VAL A 29 4.94 1.09 5.74
N SER A 30 6.14 1.46 6.18
CA SER A 30 7.31 1.56 5.31
C SER A 30 7.65 0.22 4.65
N THR A 31 7.55 -0.87 5.40
CA THR A 31 7.76 -2.23 4.88
C THR A 31 6.67 -2.63 3.89
N LEU A 32 5.41 -2.31 4.18
CA LEU A 32 4.28 -2.56 3.27
C LEU A 32 4.43 -1.77 1.96
N ASP A 33 4.83 -0.51 2.03
CA ASP A 33 5.05 0.33 0.86
C ASP A 33 6.16 -0.22 -0.05
N ALA A 34 7.28 -0.67 0.54
CA ALA A 34 8.35 -1.32 -0.21
C ALA A 34 7.83 -2.59 -0.93
N ASN A 35 7.05 -3.42 -0.25
CA ASN A 35 6.46 -4.63 -0.84
C ASN A 35 5.45 -4.30 -1.95
N ILE A 36 4.65 -3.24 -1.79
CA ILE A 36 3.71 -2.77 -2.82
C ILE A 36 4.48 -2.32 -4.06
N LEU A 37 5.55 -1.53 -3.91
CA LEU A 37 6.37 -1.06 -5.03
C LEU A 37 7.00 -2.22 -5.80
N ASP A 38 7.56 -3.20 -5.10
CA ASP A 38 8.13 -4.42 -5.71
C ASP A 38 7.07 -5.22 -6.50
N ALA A 39 5.86 -5.34 -5.95
CA ALA A 39 4.75 -6.02 -6.62
C ALA A 39 4.31 -5.28 -7.90
N ILE A 40 4.26 -3.94 -7.85
CA ILE A 40 3.90 -3.09 -8.99
C ILE A 40 4.95 -3.21 -10.11
N GLU A 41 6.25 -3.23 -9.77
CA GLU A 41 7.32 -3.41 -10.74
C GLU A 41 7.18 -4.76 -11.47
N ARG A 42 7.00 -5.84 -10.71
CA ARG A 42 6.82 -7.19 -11.27
C ARG A 42 5.58 -7.27 -12.16
N ARG A 43 4.45 -6.72 -11.70
CA ARG A 43 3.19 -6.66 -12.49
C ARG A 43 3.40 -5.91 -13.80
N THR A 44 4.11 -4.79 -13.75
CA THR A 44 4.39 -3.94 -14.93
C THR A 44 5.25 -4.69 -15.95
N ARG A 45 6.30 -5.37 -15.50
CA ARG A 45 7.17 -6.20 -16.35
C ARG A 45 6.41 -7.35 -17.02
N LEU A 46 5.56 -8.04 -16.26
CA LEU A 46 4.73 -9.13 -16.79
C LEU A 46 3.73 -8.63 -17.82
N ALA A 47 3.02 -7.52 -17.53
CA ALA A 47 2.07 -6.92 -18.46
C ALA A 47 2.72 -6.55 -19.80
N ARG A 48 3.94 -5.99 -19.76
CA ARG A 48 4.70 -5.66 -20.98
C ARG A 48 5.14 -6.90 -21.76
N THR A 49 5.64 -7.91 -21.04
CA THR A 49 6.05 -9.19 -21.66
C THR A 49 4.87 -9.85 -22.36
N LEU A 50 3.70 -9.85 -21.71
CA LEU A 50 2.47 -10.39 -22.29
C LEU A 50 2.03 -9.59 -23.52
N ALA A 51 2.07 -8.26 -23.48
CA ALA A 51 1.70 -7.40 -24.61
C ALA A 51 2.63 -7.60 -25.82
N ALA A 52 3.93 -7.83 -25.59
CA ALA A 52 4.90 -8.09 -26.66
C ALA A 52 4.64 -9.44 -27.38
N VAL A 53 4.15 -10.45 -26.65
CA VAL A 53 3.84 -11.79 -27.19
C VAL A 53 2.45 -11.85 -27.80
N THR A 54 1.51 -11.05 -27.28
CA THR A 54 0.10 -11.09 -27.69
C THR A 54 -0.41 -9.72 -28.14
N PRO A 55 0.11 -9.17 -29.26
CA PRO A 55 -0.21 -7.81 -29.71
C PRO A 55 -1.69 -7.60 -30.10
N ALA A 56 -2.45 -8.69 -30.27
CA ALA A 56 -3.87 -8.67 -30.65
C ALA A 56 -4.82 -9.24 -29.58
N ALA A 57 -4.35 -9.58 -28.37
CA ALA A 57 -5.27 -9.91 -27.28
C ALA A 57 -5.95 -8.61 -26.85
N THR A 58 -7.17 -8.41 -27.33
CA THR A 58 -8.12 -7.51 -26.69
C THR A 58 -8.14 -7.88 -25.22
N VAL A 59 -7.67 -6.96 -24.37
CA VAL A 59 -7.74 -7.06 -22.91
C VAL A 59 -9.18 -7.50 -22.60
N SER A 60 -9.36 -8.76 -22.20
CA SER A 60 -10.69 -9.29 -21.90
C SER A 60 -11.28 -8.46 -20.76
N ASP A 61 -12.23 -7.61 -21.12
CA ASP A 61 -12.98 -6.66 -20.29
C ASP A 61 -13.96 -7.36 -19.33
N THR A 62 -13.68 -8.62 -18.98
CA THR A 62 -14.62 -9.55 -18.32
C THR A 62 -14.09 -10.09 -16.99
N THR A 63 -12.93 -9.65 -16.55
CA THR A 63 -12.45 -9.95 -15.19
C THR A 63 -12.96 -8.86 -14.26
N ALA A 64 -13.64 -9.27 -13.19
CA ALA A 64 -14.04 -8.38 -12.11
C ALA A 64 -12.83 -7.53 -11.69
N ASP A 65 -13.03 -6.23 -11.45
CA ASP A 65 -11.97 -5.32 -11.06
C ASP A 65 -11.28 -5.91 -9.80
N PRO A 66 -10.01 -6.36 -9.90
CA PRO A 66 -9.34 -7.04 -8.78
C PRO A 66 -9.14 -6.12 -7.57
N TYR A 67 -9.41 -4.82 -7.74
CA TYR A 67 -9.32 -3.82 -6.70
C TYR A 67 -10.69 -3.27 -6.28
N ALA A 68 -11.80 -3.94 -6.61
CA ALA A 68 -13.15 -3.50 -6.27
C ALA A 68 -13.35 -3.26 -4.76
N ASP A 69 -12.66 -4.02 -3.91
CA ASP A 69 -12.72 -3.89 -2.45
C ASP A 69 -12.15 -2.56 -1.93
N LEU A 70 -11.36 -1.85 -2.75
CA LEU A 70 -10.89 -0.49 -2.46
C LEU A 70 -11.93 0.59 -2.84
N GLY A 71 -13.13 0.19 -3.28
CA GLY A 71 -14.20 1.10 -3.67
C GLY A 71 -13.81 2.00 -4.84
N ASN A 72 -14.01 3.31 -4.69
CA ASN A 72 -13.70 4.28 -5.76
C ASN A 72 -12.19 4.32 -6.07
N ASP A 73 -11.34 4.13 -5.07
CA ASP A 73 -9.89 4.19 -5.23
C ASP A 73 -9.35 2.99 -5.99
N GLY A 74 -10.04 1.84 -5.94
CA GLY A 74 -9.71 0.65 -6.72
C GLY A 74 -9.66 0.91 -8.22
N ARG A 75 -10.65 1.63 -8.73
CA ARG A 75 -10.69 2.02 -10.15
C ARG A 75 -9.56 2.97 -10.52
N VAL A 76 -9.20 3.90 -9.64
CA VAL A 76 -8.08 4.81 -9.84
C VAL A 76 -6.77 4.04 -9.87
N PHE A 77 -6.58 3.12 -8.92
CA PHE A 77 -5.41 2.25 -8.82
C PHE A 77 -5.28 1.35 -10.06
N SER A 78 -6.35 0.69 -10.49
CA SER A 78 -6.38 -0.13 -11.71
C SER A 78 -5.95 0.66 -12.96
N ARG A 79 -6.45 1.89 -13.12
CA ARG A 79 -6.04 2.79 -14.21
C ARG A 79 -4.58 3.21 -14.11
N MET A 80 -4.10 3.55 -12.91
CA MET A 80 -2.70 3.89 -12.68
C MET A 80 -1.78 2.75 -13.10
N LEU A 81 -2.07 1.51 -12.66
CA LEU A 81 -1.28 0.34 -12.99
C LEU A 81 -1.29 0.02 -14.49
N SER A 82 -2.43 0.22 -15.15
CA SER A 82 -2.55 0.07 -16.61
C SER A 82 -1.69 1.09 -17.34
N ARG A 83 -1.69 2.34 -16.87
CA ARG A 83 -0.85 3.42 -17.41
C ARG A 83 0.65 3.15 -17.22
N LEU A 84 1.07 2.62 -16.07
CA LEU A 84 2.48 2.24 -15.82
C LEU A 84 2.97 1.17 -16.82
N ALA A 85 2.11 0.22 -17.18
CA ALA A 85 2.44 -0.78 -18.19
C ALA A 85 2.63 -0.16 -19.59
N GLN A 86 1.87 0.87 -19.93
CA GLN A 86 1.88 1.56 -21.23
C GLN A 86 3.00 2.60 -21.39
N ILE A 87 3.42 3.26 -20.30
CA ILE A 87 4.54 4.21 -20.33
C ILE A 87 5.84 3.41 -20.48
N ALA A 88 6.19 3.07 -21.71
CA ALA A 88 7.50 2.61 -22.09
C ALA A 88 8.38 3.82 -22.43
N ARG A 89 9.60 3.82 -21.87
CA ARG A 89 10.72 4.62 -22.34
C ARG A 89 11.72 3.66 -23.00
#